data_AF-A0A7S0L734-F1
#
_entry.id   AF-A0A7S0L734-F1
#
_cell.length_a   1.000
_cell.length_b   1.000
_cell.length_c   1.000
_cell.angle_alpha   90.00
_cell.angle_beta   90.00
_cell.angle_gamma   90.00
#
_symmetry.space_group_name_H-M   'P 1'
#
loop_
_entity.id
_entity.type
_entity.pdbx_description
1 polymer ?
#
loop_
_entity_poly.entity_id
_entity_poly.type
_entity_poly.pdbx_seq_one_letter_code
_entity_poly.pdbx_strand_id
1 'polypeptide(L)'
;FVATPAELLLQIIVVDDASEPPLAPLIRRATELKVHVLRLEKPVGLIAARQQGGLAARGDVLLFLDCHVKPAEGFWRPLLLEIHRDERRVVVPTTTHLDVADWSETARPPRGFGMAKCYLTFDAEFKWTTDSTAWVPILSGGLLAILSVT
;
A
#
# COMPACT_ATOMS: atom_id res chain seq x y z
N PHE A 1 -1.77 -8.05 -7.79
CA PHE A 1 -1.37 -7.28 -8.99
C PHE A 1 -1.68 -7.97 -10.30
N VAL A 2 -1.64 -9.31 -10.40
CA VAL A 2 -1.95 -10.04 -11.64
C VAL A 2 -3.31 -9.67 -12.25
N ALA A 3 -4.32 -9.41 -11.41
CA ALA A 3 -5.65 -8.98 -11.85
C ALA A 3 -5.78 -7.45 -12.09
N THR A 4 -4.69 -6.69 -12.00
CA THR A 4 -4.69 -5.26 -12.35
C THR A 4 -4.45 -5.13 -13.84
N PRO A 5 -5.30 -4.41 -14.60
CA PRO A 5 -5.09 -4.18 -16.03
C PRO A 5 -3.70 -3.60 -16.34
N ALA A 6 -3.06 -4.09 -17.38
CA ALA A 6 -1.66 -3.77 -17.72
C ALA A 6 -1.45 -2.30 -18.09
N GLU A 7 -2.51 -1.65 -18.58
CA GLU A 7 -2.60 -0.22 -18.89
C GLU A 7 -2.66 0.66 -17.64
N LEU A 8 -3.12 0.12 -16.50
CA LEU A 8 -3.18 0.86 -15.23
C LEU A 8 -1.91 0.69 -14.39
N LEU A 9 -1.21 -0.45 -14.52
CA LEU A 9 0.00 -0.73 -13.75
C LEU A 9 1.25 -0.31 -14.53
N LEU A 10 1.74 0.91 -14.26
CA LEU A 10 2.95 1.42 -14.90
C LEU A 10 4.22 0.69 -14.44
N GLN A 11 4.42 0.57 -13.13
CA GLN A 11 5.60 -0.05 -12.54
C GLN A 11 5.33 -0.51 -11.10
N ILE A 12 6.07 -1.53 -10.65
CA ILE A 12 6.19 -1.92 -9.25
C ILE A 12 7.63 -1.62 -8.83
N ILE A 13 7.81 -0.81 -7.80
CA ILE A 13 9.14 -0.55 -7.22
C ILE A 13 9.22 -1.29 -5.91
N VAL A 14 10.16 -2.22 -5.81
CA VAL A 14 10.52 -2.86 -4.54
C VAL A 14 11.78 -2.16 -4.04
N VAL A 15 11.65 -1.42 -2.94
CA VAL A 15 12.80 -0.79 -2.28
C VAL A 15 13.42 -1.81 -1.33
N ASP A 16 14.63 -2.25 -1.63
CA ASP A 16 15.43 -3.15 -0.80
C ASP A 16 16.29 -2.31 0.15
N ASP A 17 15.85 -2.19 1.40
CA ASP A 17 16.51 -1.40 2.47
C ASP A 17 17.74 -2.14 3.06
N ALA A 18 18.67 -2.50 2.18
CA ALA A 18 19.88 -3.26 2.48
C ALA A 18 19.63 -4.64 3.12
N SER A 19 18.64 -5.39 2.60
CA SER A 19 18.36 -6.76 3.07
C SER A 19 19.55 -7.69 2.90
N GLU A 20 19.61 -8.68 3.80
CA GLU A 20 20.56 -9.80 3.76
C GLU A 20 19.76 -11.13 3.81
N PRO A 21 19.76 -11.94 2.75
CA PRO A 21 20.42 -11.71 1.45
C PRO A 21 19.74 -10.61 0.62
N PRO A 22 20.43 -10.07 -0.41
CA PRO A 22 19.82 -9.11 -1.33
C PRO A 22 18.55 -9.63 -2.01
N LEU A 23 17.56 -8.76 -2.21
CA LEU A 23 16.26 -9.18 -2.74
C LEU A 23 16.24 -9.38 -4.26
N ALA A 24 17.08 -8.66 -5.01
CA ALA A 24 17.04 -8.69 -6.47
C ALA A 24 17.15 -10.11 -7.09
N PRO A 25 18.05 -10.99 -6.63
CA PRO A 25 18.10 -12.38 -7.10
C PRO A 25 16.83 -13.20 -6.82
N LEU A 26 16.11 -12.89 -5.73
CA LEU A 26 14.88 -13.58 -5.33
C LEU A 26 13.68 -13.16 -6.18
N ILE A 27 13.64 -11.87 -6.54
CA ILE A 27 12.52 -11.26 -7.27
C ILE A 27 12.59 -11.53 -8.79
N ARG A 28 13.79 -11.77 -9.34
CA ARG A 28 14.00 -12.07 -10.78
C ARG A 28 13.21 -13.27 -11.31
N ARG A 29 12.61 -14.10 -10.43
CA ARG A 29 11.73 -15.21 -10.83
C ARG A 29 10.28 -14.78 -11.13
N ALA A 30 9.91 -13.54 -10.85
CA ALA A 30 8.56 -12.99 -11.05
C ALA A 30 8.45 -12.12 -12.32
N THR A 31 8.95 -12.63 -13.46
CA THR A 31 9.21 -11.88 -14.70
C THR A 31 7.98 -11.36 -15.46
N GLU A 32 6.76 -11.69 -15.03
CA GLU A 32 5.53 -11.24 -15.70
C GLU A 32 5.07 -9.84 -15.26
N LEU A 33 5.60 -9.33 -14.15
CA LEU A 33 5.24 -8.02 -13.61
C LEU A 33 6.37 -7.01 -13.87
N LYS A 34 6.01 -5.73 -14.08
CA LYS A 34 6.93 -4.60 -14.30
C LYS A 34 7.66 -4.22 -13.00
N VAL A 35 8.40 -5.16 -12.41
CA VAL A 35 9.06 -5.03 -11.11
C VAL A 35 10.48 -4.50 -11.27
N HIS A 36 10.78 -3.42 -10.56
CA HIS A 36 12.10 -2.82 -10.45
C HIS A 36 12.55 -2.86 -8.99
N VAL A 37 13.72 -3.45 -8.74
CA VAL A 37 14.31 -3.50 -7.40
C VAL A 37 15.28 -2.33 -7.24
N LEU A 38 14.95 -1.40 -6.33
CA LEU A 38 15.79 -0.28 -5.94
C LEU A 38 16.49 -0.65 -4.62
N ARG A 39 17.76 -1.08 -4.69
CA ARG A 39 18.52 -1.42 -3.48
C ARG A 39 19.25 -0.20 -2.92
N LEU A 40 19.11 -0.01 -1.61
CA LEU A 40 19.84 0.99 -0.85
C LEU A 40 21.15 0.40 -0.31
N GLU A 41 22.19 1.23 -0.21
CA GLU A 41 23.53 0.80 0.21
C GLU A 41 23.59 0.41 1.69
N LYS A 42 22.73 1.01 2.52
CA LYS A 42 22.64 0.79 3.97
C LYS A 42 21.18 0.88 4.43
N PRO A 43 20.83 0.30 5.59
CA PRO A 43 19.50 0.47 6.18
C PRO A 43 19.21 1.93 6.49
N VAL A 44 18.09 2.46 6.00
CA VAL A 44 17.62 3.82 6.26
C VAL A 44 16.25 3.85 6.96
N GLY A 45 15.56 2.72 7.03
CA GLY A 45 14.25 2.58 7.65
C GLY A 45 13.09 2.95 6.73
N LEU A 46 11.87 2.58 7.16
CA LEU A 46 10.64 2.61 6.36
C LEU A 46 10.37 3.95 5.68
N ILE A 47 10.47 5.06 6.40
CA ILE A 47 10.11 6.39 5.88
C ILE A 47 11.06 6.82 4.77
N ALA A 48 12.37 6.72 5.00
CA ALA A 48 13.37 7.09 4.02
C ALA A 48 13.34 6.14 2.81
N ALA A 49 13.14 4.84 3.02
CA ALA A 49 12.98 3.87 1.94
C ALA A 49 11.75 4.19 1.07
N ARG A 50 10.60 4.53 1.67
CA ARG A 50 9.40 4.98 0.94
C ARG A 50 9.63 6.26 0.16
N GLN A 51 10.36 7.21 0.71
CA GLN A 51 10.73 8.44 0.00
C GLN A 51 11.58 8.13 -1.25
N GLN A 52 12.58 7.24 -1.13
CA GLN A 52 13.39 6.81 -2.29
C GLN A 52 12.52 6.13 -3.36
N GLY A 53 11.60 5.26 -2.95
CA GLY A 53 10.63 4.64 -3.87
C GLY A 53 9.71 5.65 -4.54
N GLY A 54 9.18 6.62 -3.78
CA GLY A 54 8.33 7.68 -4.30
C GLY A 54 9.04 8.59 -5.31
N LEU A 55 10.29 8.98 -5.02
CA LEU A 55 11.12 9.78 -5.93
C LEU A 55 11.46 9.04 -7.25
N ALA A 56 11.54 7.71 -7.21
CA ALA A 56 11.80 6.88 -8.39
C ALA A 56 10.54 6.53 -9.20
N ALA A 57 9.35 6.81 -8.65
CA ALA A 57 8.08 6.50 -9.29
C ALA A 57 7.72 7.49 -10.40
N ARG A 58 6.96 7.00 -11.39
CA ARG A 58 6.59 7.76 -12.60
C ARG A 58 5.09 7.71 -12.91
N GLY A 59 4.31 7.06 -12.05
CA GLY A 59 2.87 6.91 -12.25
C GLY A 59 2.12 8.11 -11.71
N ASP A 60 0.99 8.45 -12.32
CA ASP A 60 0.14 9.56 -11.88
C ASP A 60 -0.41 9.33 -10.47
N VAL A 61 -0.59 8.08 -10.06
CA VAL A 61 -0.99 7.67 -8.71
C VAL A 61 0.09 6.79 -8.10
N LEU A 62 0.53 7.17 -6.90
CA LEU A 62 1.45 6.39 -6.09
C LEU A 62 0.65 5.53 -5.11
N LEU A 63 0.89 4.22 -5.14
CA LEU A 63 0.32 3.26 -4.19
C LEU A 63 1.45 2.65 -3.35
N PHE A 64 1.46 2.97 -2.06
CA PHE A 64 2.37 2.38 -1.08
C PHE A 64 1.72 1.17 -0.42
N LEU A 65 2.50 0.10 -0.30
CA LEU A 65 2.08 -1.18 0.28
C LEU A 65 3.24 -1.77 1.07
N ASP A 66 2.91 -2.50 2.13
CA ASP A 66 3.89 -3.29 2.86
C ASP A 66 4.25 -4.57 2.08
N CYS A 67 5.38 -5.20 2.41
CA CYS A 67 5.89 -6.37 1.68
C CYS A 67 5.12 -7.67 1.94
N HIS A 68 4.14 -7.65 2.86
CA HIS A 68 3.37 -8.80 3.32
C HIS A 68 1.86 -8.59 3.13
N VAL A 69 1.47 -8.01 1.99
CA VAL A 69 0.07 -7.76 1.64
C VAL A 69 -0.38 -8.59 0.44
N LYS A 70 -1.67 -8.92 0.39
CA LYS A 70 -2.31 -9.60 -0.75
C LYS A 70 -3.47 -8.73 -1.27
N PRO A 71 -3.26 -7.94 -2.33
CA PRO A 71 -4.32 -7.11 -2.88
C PRO A 71 -5.48 -7.96 -3.40
N ALA A 72 -6.71 -7.64 -2.97
CA ALA A 72 -7.93 -8.29 -3.46
C ALA A 72 -8.17 -8.00 -4.94
N GLU A 73 -8.96 -8.83 -5.62
CA GLU A 73 -9.35 -8.56 -7.01
C GLU A 73 -10.10 -7.21 -7.11
N GLY A 74 -9.75 -6.39 -8.10
CA GLY A 74 -10.37 -5.09 -8.33
C GLY A 74 -10.09 -4.02 -7.27
N PHE A 75 -9.15 -4.25 -6.33
CA PHE A 75 -8.83 -3.32 -5.24
C PHE A 75 -8.47 -1.90 -5.72
N TRP A 76 -7.94 -1.78 -6.93
CA TRP A 76 -7.52 -0.50 -7.53
C TRP A 76 -8.72 0.42 -7.85
N ARG A 77 -9.90 -0.14 -8.15
CA ARG A 77 -11.09 0.63 -8.56
C ARG A 77 -11.51 1.69 -7.54
N PRO A 78 -11.77 1.35 -6.26
CA PRO A 78 -12.17 2.34 -5.28
C PRO A 78 -11.07 3.38 -5.01
N LEU A 79 -9.80 2.98 -5.05
CA LEU A 79 -8.67 3.89 -4.82
C LEU A 79 -8.62 4.98 -5.91
N LEU A 80 -8.63 4.56 -7.17
CA LEU A 80 -8.58 5.49 -8.30
C LEU A 80 -9.85 6.35 -8.39
N LEU A 81 -11.02 5.79 -8.06
CA LEU A 81 -12.28 6.55 -8.04
C LEU A 81 -12.25 7.69 -7.02
N GLU A 82 -11.74 7.44 -5.81
CA GLU A 82 -11.68 8.47 -4.77
C GLU A 82 -10.67 9.57 -5.10
N ILE A 83 -9.52 9.22 -5.68
CA ILE A 83 -8.52 10.20 -6.15
C ILE A 83 -9.08 11.01 -7.33
N HIS A 84 -9.75 10.37 -8.28
CA HIS A 84 -10.37 11.06 -9.42
C HIS A 84 -11.45 12.06 -9.00
N ARG A 85 -12.18 11.76 -7.92
CA ARG A 85 -13.20 12.67 -7.36
C ARG A 85 -12.60 13.92 -6.72
N ASP A 86 -11.41 13.83 -6.14
CA ASP A 86 -10.67 14.95 -5.59
C ASP A 86 -9.20 14.55 -5.43
N GLU A 87 -8.35 15.16 -6.26
CA GLU A 87 -6.91 14.90 -6.35
C GLU A 87 -6.14 15.21 -5.06
N ARG A 88 -6.76 15.97 -4.14
CA ARG A 88 -6.17 16.28 -2.83
C ARG A 88 -6.30 15.14 -1.82
N ARG A 89 -7.05 14.08 -2.15
CA ARG A 89 -7.30 12.97 -1.23
C ARG A 89 -6.11 12.03 -1.13
N VAL A 90 -5.86 11.59 0.09
CA VAL A 90 -5.08 10.39 0.39
C VAL A 90 -6.04 9.28 0.75
N VAL A 91 -5.96 8.16 0.03
CA VAL A 91 -6.93 7.07 0.14
C VAL A 91 -6.25 5.85 0.76
N VAL A 92 -6.84 5.30 1.81
CA VAL A 92 -6.37 4.05 2.44
C VAL A 92 -7.30 2.91 2.07
N PRO A 93 -6.77 1.74 1.68
CA PRO A 93 -7.60 0.56 1.47
C PRO A 93 -8.09 0.01 2.82
N THR A 94 -9.26 -0.62 2.81
CA THR A 94 -9.66 -1.49 3.93
C THR A 94 -8.69 -2.65 4.01
N THR A 95 -8.05 -2.82 5.16
CA THR A 95 -7.15 -3.95 5.46
C THR A 95 -7.92 -5.06 6.15
N THR A 96 -7.69 -6.30 5.73
CA THR A 96 -8.28 -7.50 6.33
C THR A 96 -7.18 -8.40 6.89
N HIS A 97 -7.60 -9.35 7.72
CA HIS A 97 -6.67 -10.31 8.31
C HIS A 97 -6.39 -11.45 7.33
N LEU A 98 -5.10 -11.76 7.17
CA LEU A 98 -4.61 -12.90 6.42
C LEU A 98 -4.06 -13.93 7.41
N ASP A 99 -4.41 -15.19 7.22
CA ASP A 99 -3.75 -16.29 7.91
C ASP A 99 -2.30 -16.41 7.42
N VAL A 100 -1.36 -16.53 8.36
CA VAL A 100 0.08 -16.53 8.05
C VAL A 100 0.51 -17.85 7.38
N ALA A 101 -0.20 -18.95 7.63
CA ALA A 101 0.14 -20.27 7.10
C ALA A 101 -0.28 -20.42 5.64
N ASP A 102 -1.47 -19.93 5.27
CA ASP A 102 -2.06 -20.21 3.95
C ASP A 102 -2.49 -18.95 3.15
N TRP A 103 -2.32 -17.75 3.71
CA TRP A 103 -2.72 -16.48 3.09
C TRP A 103 -4.22 -16.40 2.74
N SER A 104 -5.06 -17.18 3.41
CA SER A 104 -6.51 -17.07 3.35
C SER A 104 -6.97 -15.82 4.11
N GLU A 105 -8.04 -15.20 3.61
CA GLU A 105 -8.65 -14.04 4.27
C GLU A 105 -9.62 -14.54 5.35
N THR A 106 -9.34 -14.23 6.62
CA THR A 106 -10.07 -14.79 7.76
C THR A 106 -11.23 -13.90 8.22
N ALA A 107 -11.17 -12.59 7.96
CA ALA A 107 -12.20 -11.65 8.37
C ALA A 107 -12.31 -10.46 7.40
N ARG A 108 -13.39 -10.44 6.60
CA ARG A 108 -13.81 -9.25 5.85
C ARG A 108 -15.15 -8.76 6.40
N PRO A 109 -15.23 -7.54 6.96
CA PRO A 109 -16.52 -7.00 7.37
C PRO A 109 -17.45 -6.82 6.15
N PRO A 110 -18.77 -7.04 6.31
CA PRO A 110 -19.72 -6.75 5.24
C PRO A 110 -19.61 -5.30 4.79
N ARG A 111 -19.83 -5.03 3.50
CA ARG A 111 -19.81 -3.66 2.97
C ARG A 111 -20.81 -2.79 3.75
N GLY A 112 -20.37 -1.63 4.20
CA GLY A 112 -21.21 -0.65 4.92
C GLY A 112 -21.36 -0.89 6.42
N PHE A 113 -20.74 -1.95 6.98
CA PHE A 113 -20.63 -2.12 8.43
C PHE A 113 -19.32 -1.54 8.94
N GLY A 114 -19.39 -0.92 10.11
CA GLY A 114 -18.39 0.00 10.64
C GLY A 114 -16.95 -0.46 10.41
N MET A 115 -16.19 0.38 9.72
CA MET A 115 -14.78 0.11 9.46
C MET A 115 -13.96 0.57 10.66
N ALA A 116 -12.95 -0.22 11.04
CA ALA A 116 -11.96 0.22 12.01
C ALA A 116 -11.12 1.37 11.42
N LYS A 117 -10.92 2.41 12.20
CA LYS A 117 -10.24 3.65 11.80
C LYS A 117 -9.25 4.08 12.84
N CYS A 118 -8.14 4.62 12.36
CA CYS A 118 -7.05 5.02 13.22
C CYS A 118 -7.28 6.45 13.73
N TYR A 119 -6.92 6.68 14.98
CA TYR A 119 -6.78 8.01 15.57
C TYR A 119 -5.59 8.02 16.54
N LEU A 120 -5.13 9.22 16.89
CA LEU A 120 -4.08 9.45 17.88
C LEU A 120 -4.70 10.05 19.13
N THR A 121 -4.26 9.57 20.28
CA THR A 121 -4.50 10.22 21.57
C THR A 121 -3.43 11.30 21.82
N PHE A 122 -3.63 12.15 22.82
CA PHE A 122 -2.71 13.28 23.10
C PHE A 122 -1.33 12.86 23.59
N ASP A 123 -1.18 11.62 24.05
CA ASP A 123 0.09 10.95 24.37
C ASP A 123 0.70 10.22 23.15
N ALA A 124 0.19 10.50 21.94
CA ALA A 124 0.62 9.92 20.68
C ALA A 124 0.43 8.40 20.55
N GLU A 125 -0.46 7.79 21.35
CA GLU A 125 -0.82 6.40 21.12
C GLU A 125 -1.74 6.25 19.91
N PHE A 126 -1.46 5.21 19.13
CA PHE A 126 -2.25 4.84 17.97
C PHE A 126 -3.39 3.90 18.38
N LYS A 127 -4.64 4.31 18.14
CA LYS A 127 -5.85 3.61 18.58
C LYS A 127 -6.85 3.43 17.43
N TRP A 128 -7.82 2.56 17.68
CA TRP A 128 -8.87 2.20 16.72
C TRP A 128 -10.26 2.60 17.22
N THR A 129 -11.05 3.15 16.32
CA THR A 129 -12.50 3.41 16.52
C THR A 129 -13.28 2.83 15.35
N THR A 130 -14.59 2.69 15.49
CA THR A 130 -15.45 2.12 14.46
C THR A 130 -16.62 3.05 14.17
N ASP A 131 -16.77 3.45 12.91
CA ASP A 131 -17.95 4.18 12.44
C ASP A 131 -18.27 3.85 10.96
N SER A 132 -19.41 4.33 10.47
CA SER A 132 -19.96 4.00 9.14
C SER A 132 -19.52 4.94 8.01
N THR A 133 -18.78 6.01 8.30
CA THR A 133 -18.30 6.97 7.30
C THR A 133 -17.03 6.46 6.60
N ALA A 134 -16.71 7.01 5.42
CA ALA A 134 -15.49 6.67 4.70
C ALA A 134 -14.24 7.43 5.21
N TRP A 135 -14.41 8.44 6.06
CA TRP A 135 -13.34 9.33 6.48
C TRP A 135 -12.54 8.75 7.63
N VAL A 136 -11.22 8.75 7.52
CA VAL A 136 -10.32 8.32 8.59
C VAL A 136 -9.69 9.55 9.24
N PRO A 137 -9.71 9.69 10.57
CA PRO A 137 -9.03 10.79 11.24
C PRO A 137 -7.52 10.80 10.95
N ILE A 138 -6.90 9.62 10.97
CA ILE A 138 -5.49 9.40 10.72
C ILE A 138 -5.30 8.12 9.89
N LEU A 139 -4.29 8.13 9.02
CA LEU A 139 -3.92 6.98 8.19
C LEU A 139 -3.25 5.90 9.05
N SER A 140 -3.44 4.62 8.73
CA SER A 140 -2.69 3.55 9.40
C SER A 140 -1.19 3.53 9.07
N GLY A 141 -0.78 4.30 8.07
CA GLY A 141 0.60 4.46 7.62
C GLY A 141 1.01 3.40 6.60
N GLY A 142 0.71 2.12 6.84
CA GLY A 142 1.18 0.99 6.02
C GLY A 142 0.77 1.05 4.54
N LEU A 143 -0.50 1.32 4.26
CA LEU A 143 -1.05 1.28 2.91
C LEU A 143 -1.75 2.61 2.58
N LEU A 144 -1.37 3.25 1.47
CA LEU A 144 -2.04 4.46 0.99
C LEU A 144 -1.87 4.65 -0.51
N ALA A 145 -2.84 5.31 -1.12
CA ALA A 145 -2.80 5.81 -2.48
C ALA A 145 -2.92 7.35 -2.47
N ILE A 146 -2.11 8.01 -3.30
CA ILE A 146 -2.11 9.48 -3.44
C ILE A 146 -1.76 9.85 -4.88
N LEU A 147 -2.24 11.00 -5.36
CA LEU A 147 -1.77 11.57 -6.62
C LEU A 147 -0.27 11.92 -6.51
N SER A 148 0.50 11.58 -7.55
CA SER A 148 1.88 12.01 -7.67
C SER A 148 1.95 13.50 -7.93
N VAL A 149 2.77 14.21 -7.15
CA VAL A 149 3.10 15.61 -7.41
C VAL A 149 4.37 15.60 -8.25
N THR A 150 4.20 15.66 -9.57
CA THR A 150 5.30 15.71 -10.54
C THR A 150 5.27 17.02 -11.30
#